data_AF-A4AVE7-F1
#
_entry.id   AF-A4AVE7-F1
#
_cell.length_a   1.000
_cell.length_b   1.000
_cell.length_c   1.000
_cell.angle_alpha   90.00
_cell.angle_beta   90.00
_cell.angle_gamma   90.00
#
_symmetry.space_group_name_H-M   'P 1'
#
loop_
_entity.id
_entity.type
_entity.pdbx_description
1 polymer ?
#
loop_
_entity_poly.entity_id
_entity_poly.type
_entity_poly.pdbx_seq_one_letter_code
_entity_poly.pdbx_strand_id
1 'polypeptide(L)'
;MVDLDLNKLNSKYKNWRIAEHSVKGIVLVSKTLNNENEIPQIIDYLYTNVSGKKWEIAIDGFKIVAKPNHRSKYNRMYTSGAFDIFHFGHLNILIKSKELCDYLIVGVSTDELIEREKGKKPVIPFHERIKVVQSIGLVDEVIPQEDKNKQKIVDSYKIDAISVGDDWRGRYPKVSCAMEYFTYTANVSSTILKEALKLNIKKD
;
A
#
# COMPACT_ATOMS: atom_id res chain seq x y z
N MET A 1 9.84 23.67 -0.86
CA MET A 1 10.93 22.71 -0.60
C MET A 1 12.22 23.46 -0.76
N VAL A 2 13.11 23.44 0.24
CA VAL A 2 14.48 23.92 0.06
C VAL A 2 15.18 22.84 -0.75
N ASP A 3 15.68 23.17 -1.94
CA ASP A 3 16.49 22.23 -2.70
C ASP A 3 17.70 21.85 -1.86
N LEU A 4 17.91 20.55 -1.72
CA LEU A 4 19.03 20.05 -0.95
C LEU A 4 20.34 20.37 -1.65
N ASP A 5 21.10 21.31 -1.09
CA ASP A 5 22.44 21.61 -1.57
C ASP A 5 23.42 20.51 -1.11
N LEU A 6 23.61 19.51 -1.97
CA LEU A 6 24.57 18.43 -1.77
C LEU A 6 26.02 18.93 -1.64
N ASN A 7 26.37 20.07 -2.26
CA ASN A 7 27.71 20.63 -2.18
C ASN A 7 27.95 21.22 -0.78
N LYS A 8 26.96 21.92 -0.22
CA LYS A 8 27.01 22.44 1.15
C LYS A 8 27.09 21.32 2.19
N LEU A 9 26.34 20.24 2.00
CA LEU A 9 26.40 19.04 2.85
C LEU A 9 27.77 18.37 2.79
N ASN A 10 28.30 18.14 1.59
CA ASN A 10 29.63 17.54 1.42
C ASN A 10 30.75 18.44 1.98
N SER A 11 30.61 19.77 1.96
CA SER A 11 31.59 20.68 2.56
C SER A 11 31.54 20.69 4.09
N LYS A 12 30.33 20.57 4.67
CA LYS A 12 30.10 20.50 6.12
C LYS A 12 30.57 19.16 6.70
N TYR A 13 30.23 18.05 6.06
CA TYR A 13 30.52 16.69 6.53
C TYR A 13 31.61 16.04 5.67
N LYS A 14 32.85 16.56 5.76
CA LYS A 14 33.97 16.16 4.88
C LYS A 14 34.33 14.67 4.96
N ASN A 15 34.10 14.07 6.13
CA ASN A 15 34.32 12.65 6.41
C ASN A 15 33.24 11.75 5.77
N TRP A 16 32.25 12.32 5.11
CA TRP A 16 31.17 11.59 4.46
C TRP A 16 31.21 11.80 2.96
N ARG A 17 30.82 10.77 2.22
CA ARG A 17 30.49 10.86 0.80
C ARG A 17 28.97 10.92 0.70
N ILE A 18 28.44 12.06 0.27
CA ILE A 18 27.00 12.30 0.19
C ILE A 18 26.60 12.40 -1.28
N ALA A 19 25.66 11.56 -1.71
CA ALA A 19 25.17 11.52 -3.08
C ALA A 19 23.67 11.25 -3.13
N GLU A 20 23.01 11.70 -4.20
CA GLU A 20 21.63 11.29 -4.50
C GLU A 20 21.64 10.02 -5.37
N HIS A 21 20.77 9.08 -5.03
CA HIS A 21 20.60 7.80 -5.69
C HIS A 21 19.13 7.62 -6.06
N SER A 22 18.85 7.24 -7.31
CA SER A 22 17.49 7.12 -7.86
C SER A 22 16.54 6.28 -7.00
N VAL A 23 16.99 5.13 -6.51
CA VAL A 23 16.19 4.20 -5.68
C VAL A 23 16.25 4.50 -4.18
N LYS A 24 17.43 4.85 -3.66
CA LYS A 24 17.70 4.96 -2.22
C LYS A 24 17.52 6.37 -1.67
N GLY A 25 17.27 7.35 -2.53
CA GLY A 25 17.29 8.76 -2.16
C GLY A 25 18.71 9.20 -1.80
N ILE A 26 18.90 9.89 -0.68
CA ILE A 26 20.23 10.39 -0.32
C ILE A 26 21.02 9.32 0.39
N VAL A 27 22.23 9.04 -0.10
CA VAL A 27 23.13 8.08 0.52
C VAL A 27 24.33 8.81 1.09
N LEU A 28 24.60 8.59 2.37
CA LEU A 28 25.77 9.07 3.08
C LEU A 28 26.63 7.86 3.44
N VAL A 29 27.83 7.79 2.88
CA VAL A 29 28.78 6.71 3.18
C VAL A 29 29.95 7.30 3.94
N SER A 30 30.26 6.75 5.11
CA SER A 30 31.43 7.20 5.86
C SER A 30 32.72 6.91 5.09
N LYS A 31 33.66 7.86 5.12
CA LYS A 31 35.02 7.69 4.58
C LYS A 31 36.00 7.20 5.66
N THR A 32 35.63 7.23 6.94
CA THR A 32 36.51 6.87 8.07
C THR A 32 35.73 6.10 9.14
N LEU A 33 36.44 5.47 10.08
CA LEU A 33 35.81 4.70 11.17
C LEU A 33 35.49 5.55 12.42
N ASN A 34 35.92 6.82 12.47
CA ASN A 34 35.92 7.61 13.72
C ASN A 34 34.93 8.80 13.72
N ASN A 35 33.98 8.83 12.80
CA ASN A 35 33.04 9.94 12.61
C ASN A 35 31.59 9.61 13.02
N GLU A 36 31.38 8.53 13.78
CA GLU A 36 30.05 8.13 14.29
C GLU A 36 29.37 9.23 15.12
N ASN A 37 30.17 10.05 15.82
CA ASN A 37 29.68 11.18 16.62
C ASN A 37 28.95 12.26 15.80
N GLU A 38 29.14 12.29 14.47
CA GLU A 38 28.45 13.22 13.57
C GLU A 38 27.04 12.73 13.19
N ILE A 39 26.73 11.44 13.39
CA ILE A 39 25.48 10.80 12.95
C ILE A 39 24.24 11.49 13.50
N PRO A 40 24.11 11.80 14.81
CA PRO A 40 22.90 12.45 15.33
C PRO A 40 22.62 13.82 14.66
N GLN A 41 23.67 14.61 14.40
CA GLN A 41 23.55 15.91 13.75
C GLN A 41 23.20 15.79 12.25
N ILE A 42 23.72 14.76 11.60
CA ILE A 42 23.38 14.41 10.22
C ILE A 42 21.90 14.01 10.13
N ILE A 43 21.44 13.13 11.04
CA ILE A 43 20.06 12.67 11.09
C ILE A 43 19.10 13.86 11.28
N ASP A 44 19.37 14.73 12.26
CA ASP A 44 18.55 15.91 12.53
C ASP A 44 18.48 16.86 11.32
N TYR A 45 19.63 17.10 10.67
CA TYR A 45 19.69 17.88 9.45
C TYR A 45 18.85 17.25 8.32
N LEU A 46 18.96 15.93 8.11
CA LEU A 46 18.26 15.21 7.05
C LEU A 46 16.74 15.22 7.29
N TYR A 47 16.29 15.03 8.52
CA TYR A 47 14.85 15.14 8.85
C TYR A 47 14.32 16.55 8.63
N THR A 48 15.08 17.59 8.99
CA THR A 48 14.67 18.98 8.85
C THR A 48 14.66 19.46 7.40
N ASN A 49 15.66 19.07 6.60
CA ASN A 49 15.91 19.65 5.28
C ASN A 49 15.57 18.72 4.12
N VAL A 50 15.32 17.43 4.39
CA VAL A 50 15.01 16.42 3.37
C VAL A 50 13.73 15.64 3.66
N SER A 51 12.79 16.30 4.33
CA SER A 51 11.46 15.75 4.59
C SER A 51 10.82 15.23 3.29
N GLY A 52 10.33 13.99 3.32
CA GLY A 52 9.68 13.34 2.18
C GLY A 52 10.61 12.58 1.20
N LYS A 53 11.94 12.59 1.37
CA LYS A 53 12.85 11.72 0.59
C LYS A 53 13.42 10.57 1.42
N LYS A 54 13.70 9.43 0.78
CA LYS A 54 14.47 8.32 1.37
C LYS A 54 15.90 8.79 1.65
N TRP A 55 16.51 8.26 2.70
CA TRP A 55 17.94 8.38 2.88
C TRP A 55 18.56 7.17 3.62
N GLU A 56 19.82 6.88 3.33
CA GLU A 56 20.63 5.78 3.87
C GLU A 56 21.95 6.36 4.38
N ILE A 57 22.29 6.11 5.65
CA ILE A 57 23.61 6.37 6.23
C ILE A 57 24.30 5.01 6.39
N ALA A 58 25.47 4.84 5.78
CA ALA A 58 26.26 3.62 5.85
C ALA A 58 27.60 3.89 6.56
N ILE A 59 27.89 3.10 7.59
CA ILE A 59 29.14 3.14 8.37
C ILE A 59 29.53 1.73 8.81
N ASP A 60 30.77 1.35 8.58
CA ASP A 60 31.38 0.10 9.06
C ASP A 60 30.47 -1.16 9.03
N GLY A 61 29.86 -1.44 7.88
CA GLY A 61 28.96 -2.58 7.70
C GLY A 61 27.53 -2.40 8.22
N PHE A 62 27.25 -1.34 8.98
CA PHE A 62 25.91 -0.97 9.45
C PHE A 62 25.25 0.08 8.56
N LYS A 63 23.91 0.04 8.54
CA LYS A 63 23.09 0.96 7.75
C LYS A 63 21.93 1.50 8.57
N ILE A 64 21.80 2.82 8.59
CA ILE A 64 20.63 3.53 9.10
C ILE A 64 19.83 3.99 7.89
N VAL A 65 18.58 3.55 7.78
CA VAL A 65 17.71 3.89 6.65
C VAL A 65 16.49 4.61 7.17
N ALA A 66 16.26 5.84 6.73
CA ALA A 66 14.97 6.48 6.90
C ALA A 66 14.10 6.24 5.67
N LYS A 67 12.89 5.75 5.94
CA LYS A 67 11.80 5.83 4.99
C LYS A 67 11.27 7.28 5.04
N PRO A 68 10.92 7.88 3.90
CA PRO A 68 10.32 9.20 3.88
C PRO A 68 9.08 9.18 4.76
N ASN A 69 8.97 10.14 5.68
CA ASN A 69 7.69 10.50 6.27
C ASN A 69 6.85 11.17 5.18
N HIS A 70 6.37 10.37 4.23
CA HIS A 70 5.32 10.81 3.34
C HIS A 70 4.04 10.68 4.14
N ARG A 71 3.45 11.81 4.55
CA ARG A 71 2.07 11.79 5.01
C ARG A 71 1.24 11.43 3.78
N SER A 72 0.72 10.21 3.72
CA SER A 72 -0.06 9.77 2.58
C SER A 72 -1.28 10.67 2.37
N LYS A 73 -1.85 10.66 1.17
CA LYS A 73 -3.03 11.48 0.85
C LYS A 73 -4.16 11.26 1.86
N TYR A 74 -4.27 10.04 2.38
CA TYR A 74 -5.25 9.62 3.37
C TYR A 74 -4.56 8.91 4.54
N ASN A 75 -5.09 9.02 5.76
CA ASN A 75 -4.54 8.25 6.88
C ASN A 75 -5.06 6.81 6.83
N ARG A 76 -6.38 6.63 6.62
CA ARG A 76 -7.02 5.31 6.51
C ARG A 76 -7.79 5.16 5.22
N MET A 77 -7.45 4.16 4.42
CA MET A 77 -8.19 3.80 3.21
C MET A 77 -8.83 2.42 3.35
N TYR A 78 -10.00 2.28 2.74
CA TYR A 78 -10.69 0.99 2.62
C TYR A 78 -10.80 0.55 1.16
N THR A 79 -10.61 -0.73 0.91
CA THR A 79 -11.06 -1.38 -0.32
C THR A 79 -11.70 -2.72 0.00
N SER A 80 -12.47 -3.27 -0.92
CA SER A 80 -13.15 -4.53 -0.67
C SER A 80 -13.42 -5.31 -1.94
N GLY A 81 -13.45 -6.63 -1.82
CA GLY A 81 -13.74 -7.50 -2.95
C GLY A 81 -13.90 -8.97 -2.54
N ALA A 82 -14.18 -9.80 -3.54
CA ALA A 82 -14.24 -11.24 -3.35
C ALA A 82 -12.84 -11.83 -3.15
N PHE A 83 -11.81 -11.33 -3.85
CA PHE A 83 -10.45 -11.90 -3.81
C PHE A 83 -10.39 -13.41 -4.08
N ASP A 84 -11.32 -13.91 -4.90
CA ASP A 84 -11.41 -15.32 -5.31
C ASP A 84 -10.44 -15.58 -6.47
N ILE A 85 -9.71 -16.70 -6.43
CA ILE A 85 -8.59 -17.01 -7.35
C ILE A 85 -7.67 -15.79 -7.46
N PHE A 86 -6.93 -15.51 -6.39
CA PHE A 86 -6.12 -14.30 -6.28
C PHE A 86 -5.12 -14.18 -7.44
N HIS A 87 -4.97 -12.97 -7.97
CA HIS A 87 -4.20 -12.71 -9.19
C HIS A 87 -3.70 -11.26 -9.21
N PHE A 88 -2.88 -10.90 -10.20
CA PHE A 88 -2.23 -9.59 -10.24
C PHE A 88 -3.21 -8.41 -10.23
N GLY A 89 -4.37 -8.51 -10.89
CA GLY A 89 -5.40 -7.47 -10.79
C GLY A 89 -5.83 -7.13 -9.34
N HIS A 90 -5.95 -8.14 -8.47
CA HIS A 90 -6.21 -7.92 -7.04
C HIS A 90 -5.00 -7.27 -6.34
N LEU A 91 -3.79 -7.74 -6.62
CA LEU A 91 -2.59 -7.16 -6.02
C LEU A 91 -2.40 -5.68 -6.44
N ASN A 92 -2.69 -5.36 -7.70
CA ASN A 92 -2.49 -4.04 -8.26
C ASN A 92 -3.41 -2.98 -7.64
N ILE A 93 -4.68 -3.33 -7.33
CA ILE A 93 -5.53 -2.41 -6.57
C ILE A 93 -4.97 -2.20 -5.15
N LEU A 94 -4.51 -3.26 -4.47
CA LEU A 94 -3.90 -3.12 -3.13
C LEU A 94 -2.64 -2.24 -3.14
N ILE A 95 -1.78 -2.37 -4.16
CA ILE A 95 -0.60 -1.51 -4.36
C ILE A 95 -1.02 -0.05 -4.46
N LYS A 96 -1.92 0.26 -5.41
CA LYS A 96 -2.38 1.63 -5.64
C LYS A 96 -3.10 2.23 -4.43
N SER A 97 -3.87 1.42 -3.70
CA SER A 97 -4.52 1.86 -2.47
C SER A 97 -3.50 2.18 -1.39
N LYS A 98 -2.50 1.32 -1.18
CA LYS A 98 -1.45 1.54 -0.16
C LYS A 98 -0.56 2.74 -0.48
N GLU A 99 -0.31 3.03 -1.75
CA GLU A 99 0.43 4.24 -2.17
C GLU A 99 -0.27 5.55 -1.75
N LEU A 100 -1.59 5.52 -1.56
CA LEU A 100 -2.39 6.69 -1.20
C LEU A 100 -2.70 6.79 0.29
N CYS A 101 -2.34 5.78 1.10
CA CYS A 101 -2.71 5.75 2.51
C CYS A 101 -1.62 5.26 3.46
N ASP A 102 -1.67 5.75 4.70
CA ASP A 102 -0.80 5.26 5.76
C ASP A 102 -1.25 3.89 6.28
N TYR A 103 -2.57 3.65 6.31
CA TYR A 103 -3.20 2.42 6.80
C TYR A 103 -4.30 1.91 5.84
N LEU A 104 -4.12 0.70 5.31
CA LEU A 104 -5.01 0.04 4.36
C LEU A 104 -5.80 -1.08 5.04
N ILE A 105 -7.12 -0.90 5.08
CA ILE A 105 -8.09 -1.89 5.53
C ILE A 105 -8.72 -2.57 4.30
N VAL A 106 -8.74 -3.90 4.28
CA VAL A 106 -9.31 -4.67 3.18
C VAL A 106 -10.49 -5.52 3.65
N GLY A 107 -11.66 -5.26 3.09
CA GLY A 107 -12.87 -6.07 3.29
C GLY A 107 -12.90 -7.27 2.34
N VAL A 108 -12.86 -8.47 2.88
CA VAL A 108 -13.02 -9.71 2.10
C VAL A 108 -14.47 -10.15 2.18
N SER A 109 -15.16 -10.20 1.04
CA SER A 109 -16.57 -10.62 1.00
C SER A 109 -16.75 -12.06 1.49
N THR A 110 -17.71 -12.32 2.37
CA THR A 110 -18.02 -13.68 2.84
C THR A 110 -18.61 -14.54 1.72
N ASP A 111 -18.60 -15.86 1.90
CA ASP A 111 -19.15 -16.79 0.89
C ASP A 111 -20.66 -16.53 0.69
N GLU A 112 -21.38 -16.24 1.78
CA GLU A 112 -22.80 -15.92 1.80
C GLU A 112 -23.10 -14.60 1.07
N LEU A 113 -22.26 -13.57 1.28
CA LEU A 113 -22.41 -12.31 0.55
C LEU A 113 -22.19 -12.52 -0.96
N ILE A 114 -21.15 -13.27 -1.34
CA ILE A 114 -20.86 -13.54 -2.75
C ILE A 114 -22.00 -14.33 -3.40
N GLU A 115 -22.50 -15.35 -2.73
CA GLU A 115 -23.62 -16.17 -3.21
C GLU A 115 -24.90 -15.34 -3.37
N ARG A 116 -25.25 -14.52 -2.39
CA ARG A 116 -26.41 -13.62 -2.45
C ARG A 116 -26.33 -12.64 -3.62
N GLU A 117 -25.14 -12.11 -3.90
CA GLU A 117 -24.95 -11.06 -4.91
C GLU A 117 -24.70 -11.58 -6.33
N LYS A 118 -24.11 -12.78 -6.46
CA LYS A 118 -23.70 -13.35 -7.75
C LYS A 118 -24.41 -14.65 -8.12
N GLY A 119 -25.27 -15.17 -7.23
CA GLY A 119 -26.00 -16.43 -7.40
C GLY A 119 -25.10 -17.67 -7.37
N LYS A 120 -23.84 -17.55 -6.91
CA LYS A 120 -22.88 -18.64 -6.81
C LYS A 120 -21.82 -18.35 -5.77
N LYS A 121 -21.35 -19.41 -5.09
CA LYS A 121 -20.22 -19.34 -4.15
C LYS A 121 -18.89 -19.09 -4.87
N PRO A 122 -17.88 -18.51 -4.20
CA PRO A 122 -16.52 -18.47 -4.71
C PRO A 122 -15.92 -19.88 -4.82
N VAL A 123 -14.84 -20.02 -5.59
CA VAL A 123 -14.09 -21.30 -5.66
C VAL A 123 -13.30 -21.52 -4.38
N ILE A 124 -12.64 -20.46 -3.90
CA ILE A 124 -11.83 -20.50 -2.69
C ILE A 124 -12.72 -20.06 -1.51
N PRO A 125 -12.82 -20.85 -0.43
CA PRO A 125 -13.65 -20.52 0.72
C PRO A 125 -13.14 -19.27 1.44
N PHE A 126 -14.05 -18.56 2.12
CA PHE A 126 -13.78 -17.28 2.76
C PHE A 126 -12.53 -17.26 3.65
N HIS A 127 -12.35 -18.27 4.51
CA HIS A 127 -11.24 -18.32 5.45
C HIS A 127 -9.87 -18.43 4.77
N GLU A 128 -9.78 -19.04 3.59
CA GLU A 128 -8.55 -19.10 2.79
C GLU A 128 -8.29 -17.76 2.09
N ARG A 129 -9.34 -17.15 1.53
CA ARG A 129 -9.22 -15.82 0.89
C ARG A 129 -8.74 -14.75 1.86
N ILE A 130 -9.22 -14.77 3.11
CA ILE A 130 -8.71 -13.90 4.17
C ILE A 130 -7.23 -14.13 4.41
N LYS A 131 -6.78 -15.38 4.57
CA LYS A 131 -5.35 -15.69 4.81
C LYS A 131 -4.45 -15.20 3.68
N VAL A 132 -4.90 -15.33 2.43
CA VAL A 132 -4.17 -14.81 1.27
C VAL A 132 -4.01 -13.31 1.37
N VAL A 133 -5.10 -12.57 1.59
CA VAL A 133 -5.07 -11.10 1.67
C VAL A 133 -4.24 -10.62 2.89
N GLN A 134 -4.39 -11.27 4.04
CA GLN A 134 -3.62 -10.98 5.26
C GLN A 134 -2.11 -11.19 5.07
N SER A 135 -1.70 -12.11 4.19
CA SER A 135 -0.29 -12.39 3.91
C SER A 135 0.37 -11.36 2.99
N ILE A 136 -0.41 -10.43 2.42
CA ILE A 136 0.12 -9.36 1.57
C ILE A 136 0.67 -8.25 2.45
N GLY A 137 1.99 -8.06 2.47
CA GLY A 137 2.67 -7.06 3.31
C GLY A 137 2.33 -5.58 3.03
N LEU A 138 1.34 -5.31 2.16
CA LEU A 138 0.77 -4.00 1.89
C LEU A 138 -0.49 -3.72 2.71
N VAL A 139 -1.13 -4.77 3.24
CA VAL A 139 -2.43 -4.72 3.92
C VAL A 139 -2.19 -4.68 5.42
N ASP A 140 -2.71 -3.65 6.08
CA ASP A 140 -2.52 -3.47 7.53
C ASP A 140 -3.62 -4.18 8.34
N GLU A 141 -4.83 -4.28 7.79
CA GLU A 141 -5.97 -4.92 8.45
C GLU A 141 -6.89 -5.59 7.43
N VAL A 142 -7.37 -6.79 7.76
CA VAL A 142 -8.34 -7.53 6.94
C VAL A 142 -9.58 -7.81 7.76
N ILE A 143 -10.74 -7.45 7.23
CA ILE A 143 -12.03 -7.61 7.90
C ILE A 143 -13.02 -8.41 7.03
N PRO A 144 -13.94 -9.18 7.64
CA PRO A 144 -15.07 -9.74 6.92
C PRO A 144 -15.93 -8.62 6.33
N GLN A 145 -16.35 -8.78 5.09
CA GLN A 145 -17.39 -7.97 4.49
C GLN A 145 -18.66 -8.82 4.33
N GLU A 146 -19.63 -8.60 5.20
CA GLU A 146 -20.88 -9.38 5.27
C GLU A 146 -22.04 -8.72 4.49
N ASP A 147 -21.94 -7.41 4.26
CA ASP A 147 -22.96 -6.61 3.57
C ASP A 147 -22.35 -5.54 2.62
N LYS A 148 -23.23 -4.79 1.95
CA LYS A 148 -22.88 -3.71 1.02
C LYS A 148 -23.01 -2.32 1.65
N ASN A 149 -23.25 -2.19 2.95
CA ASN A 149 -23.34 -0.91 3.64
C ASN A 149 -21.94 -0.33 3.88
N LYS A 150 -21.45 0.41 2.88
CA LYS A 150 -20.13 1.03 2.92
C LYS A 150 -20.05 2.18 3.92
N GLN A 151 -21.15 2.89 4.15
CA GLN A 151 -21.18 3.99 5.13
C GLN A 151 -20.92 3.48 6.55
N LYS A 152 -21.50 2.32 6.92
CA LYS A 152 -21.22 1.68 8.22
C LYS A 152 -19.72 1.42 8.42
N ILE A 153 -19.01 0.99 7.37
CA ILE A 153 -17.56 0.78 7.42
C ILE A 153 -16.83 2.11 7.58
N VAL A 154 -17.24 3.14 6.81
CA VAL A 154 -16.66 4.48 6.91
C VAL A 154 -16.73 5.01 8.34
N ASP A 155 -17.90 4.91 8.98
CA ASP A 155 -18.12 5.43 10.33
C ASP A 155 -17.37 4.60 11.38
N SER A 156 -17.46 3.27 11.31
CA SER A 156 -16.89 2.37 12.33
C SER A 156 -15.37 2.35 12.32
N TYR A 157 -14.76 2.45 11.13
CA TYR A 157 -13.31 2.37 10.96
C TYR A 157 -12.66 3.72 10.69
N LYS A 158 -13.41 4.83 10.71
CA LYS A 158 -12.91 6.19 10.45
C LYS A 158 -12.15 6.24 9.12
N ILE A 159 -12.80 5.80 8.06
CA ILE A 159 -12.21 5.74 6.73
C ILE A 159 -12.19 7.13 6.09
N ASP A 160 -11.01 7.57 5.65
CA ASP A 160 -10.83 8.85 4.96
C ASP A 160 -11.16 8.74 3.46
N ALA A 161 -10.88 7.58 2.87
CA ALA A 161 -11.15 7.30 1.46
C ALA A 161 -11.44 5.82 1.18
N ILE A 162 -12.25 5.58 0.15
CA ILE A 162 -12.48 4.25 -0.41
C ILE A 162 -11.84 4.17 -1.79
N SER A 163 -11.19 3.04 -2.09
CA SER A 163 -10.65 2.76 -3.43
C SER A 163 -11.37 1.59 -4.10
N VAL A 164 -11.71 1.76 -5.38
CA VAL A 164 -12.46 0.78 -6.18
C VAL A 164 -12.01 0.79 -7.65
N GLY A 165 -12.42 -0.23 -8.40
CA GLY A 165 -12.30 -0.23 -9.86
C GLY A 165 -13.16 0.87 -10.51
N ASP A 166 -12.71 1.40 -11.64
CA ASP A 166 -13.41 2.42 -12.41
C ASP A 166 -14.73 1.95 -13.04
N ASP A 167 -14.95 0.64 -13.12
CA ASP A 167 -16.23 0.01 -13.47
C ASP A 167 -17.38 0.44 -12.53
N TRP A 168 -17.07 0.87 -11.31
CA TRP A 168 -18.04 1.38 -10.35
C TRP A 168 -18.38 2.87 -10.48
N ARG A 169 -17.68 3.60 -11.36
CA ARG A 169 -17.89 5.05 -11.51
C ARG A 169 -19.34 5.34 -11.89
N GLY A 170 -19.98 6.22 -11.10
CA GLY A 170 -21.39 6.60 -11.28
C GLY A 170 -22.42 5.59 -10.73
N ARG A 171 -21.99 4.41 -10.29
CA ARG A 171 -22.87 3.36 -9.72
C ARG A 171 -22.55 3.00 -8.28
N TYR A 172 -21.41 3.48 -7.76
CA TYR A 172 -21.02 3.23 -6.37
C TYR A 172 -22.02 3.87 -5.39
N PRO A 173 -22.44 3.17 -4.32
CA PRO A 173 -23.30 3.75 -3.30
C PRO A 173 -22.71 5.03 -2.72
N LYS A 174 -23.57 6.01 -2.40
CA LYS A 174 -23.11 7.25 -1.78
C LYS A 174 -22.49 6.95 -0.41
N VAL A 175 -21.33 7.55 -0.17
CA VAL A 175 -20.59 7.53 1.10
C VAL A 175 -20.10 8.94 1.42
N SER A 176 -19.83 9.21 2.70
CA SER A 176 -19.36 10.53 3.17
C SER A 176 -17.87 10.79 2.91
N CYS A 177 -17.06 9.74 2.68
CA CYS A 177 -15.61 9.85 2.49
C CYS A 177 -15.23 10.08 1.01
N ALA A 178 -13.94 10.33 0.77
CA ALA A 178 -13.43 10.44 -0.60
C ALA A 178 -13.49 9.09 -1.34
N MET A 179 -13.55 9.15 -2.68
CA MET A 179 -13.56 7.98 -3.56
C MET A 179 -12.42 8.05 -4.56
N GLU A 180 -11.60 7.00 -4.61
CA GLU A 180 -10.53 6.81 -5.59
C GLU A 180 -10.90 5.68 -6.55
N TYR A 181 -10.82 5.95 -7.85
CA TYR A 181 -11.16 4.98 -8.90
C TYR A 181 -9.91 4.63 -9.68
N PHE A 182 -9.62 3.33 -9.79
CA PHE A 182 -8.49 2.84 -10.54
C PHE A 182 -8.93 2.09 -11.79
N THR A 183 -8.26 2.39 -12.90
CA THR A 183 -8.48 1.66 -14.15
C THR A 183 -8.26 0.17 -13.95
N TYR A 184 -9.26 -0.62 -14.38
CA TYR A 184 -9.19 -2.06 -14.34
C TYR A 184 -7.93 -2.58 -15.06
N THR A 185 -7.20 -3.49 -14.42
CA THR A 185 -6.06 -4.15 -15.05
C THR A 185 -6.59 -5.13 -16.11
N ALA A 186 -6.41 -4.78 -17.38
CA ALA A 186 -6.82 -5.63 -18.50
C ALA A 186 -6.19 -7.04 -18.42
N ASN A 187 -6.91 -8.03 -18.96
CA ASN A 187 -6.49 -9.41 -19.20
C ASN A 187 -6.39 -10.38 -18.00
N VAL A 188 -6.77 -10.01 -16.77
CA VAL A 188 -6.83 -10.98 -15.66
C VAL A 188 -8.04 -10.74 -14.76
N SER A 189 -9.00 -11.67 -14.82
CA SER A 189 -10.14 -11.73 -13.89
C SER A 189 -10.35 -13.17 -13.42
N SER A 190 -10.94 -13.35 -12.23
CA SER A 190 -11.32 -14.68 -11.75
C SER A 190 -12.27 -15.41 -12.71
N THR A 191 -13.10 -14.68 -13.49
CA THR A 191 -13.96 -15.28 -14.51
C THR A 191 -13.13 -15.89 -15.64
N ILE A 192 -12.19 -15.13 -16.20
CA ILE A 192 -11.30 -15.60 -17.27
C ILE A 192 -10.50 -16.83 -16.79
N LEU A 193 -9.99 -16.80 -15.56
CA LEU A 193 -9.24 -17.92 -14.99
C LEU A 193 -10.13 -19.16 -14.77
N LYS A 194 -11.37 -18.98 -14.29
CA LYS A 194 -12.33 -20.09 -14.12
C LYS A 194 -12.67 -20.74 -15.46
N GLU A 195 -12.88 -19.94 -16.50
CA GLU A 195 -13.16 -20.42 -17.85
C GLU A 195 -11.97 -21.18 -18.43
N ALA A 196 -10.76 -20.60 -18.34
CA ALA A 196 -9.53 -21.23 -18.82
C ALA A 196 -9.24 -22.58 -18.13
N LEU A 197 -9.48 -22.65 -16.82
CA LEU A 197 -9.26 -23.85 -16.00
C LEU A 197 -10.45 -24.83 -16.04
N LYS A 198 -11.54 -24.50 -16.73
CA LYS A 198 -12.79 -25.28 -16.77
C LYS A 198 -13.31 -25.64 -15.37
N LEU A 199 -13.19 -24.72 -14.43
CA LEU A 199 -13.65 -24.92 -13.05
C LEU A 199 -15.19 -24.88 -13.05
N ASN A 200 -15.81 -26.03 -13.30
CA ASN A 200 -17.24 -26.24 -13.08
C ASN A 200 -17.48 -26.41 -11.59
N ILE A 201 -17.90 -25.34 -10.92
CA ILE A 201 -18.45 -25.44 -9.57
C ILE A 201 -19.73 -26.28 -9.69
N LYS A 202 -19.69 -27.54 -9.26
CA LYS A 202 -20.89 -28.36 -9.15
C LYS A 202 -21.88 -27.64 -8.23
N LYS A 203 -23.11 -27.46 -8.70
CA LYS A 203 -24.24 -27.14 -7.83
C LYS A 203 -24.54 -28.43 -7.06
N ASP A 204 -24.04 -28.51 -5.84
CA ASP A 204 -24.57 -29.46 -4.87
C ASP A 204 -25.97 -29.00 -4.41
#